data_AF-A0A950LUB2-F1
#
_entry.id   AF-A0A950LUB2-F1
#
_cell.length_a   1.000
_cell.length_b   1.000
_cell.length_c   1.000
_cell.angle_alpha   90.00
_cell.angle_beta   90.00
_cell.angle_gamma   90.00
#
_symmetry.space_group_name_H-M   'P 1'
#
loop_
_entity.id
_entity.type
_entity.pdbx_description
1 polymer ?
#
loop_
_entity_poly.entity_id
_entity_poly.type
_entity_poly.pdbx_seq_one_letter_code
_entity_poly.pdbx_strand_id
1 'polypeptide(L)'
;MEIKEAQRLAWANKIDKGFNTSDVPLEFMLLHGEIAESFQAWRRVQPDLGEELADVALYLFALAEMNGVDLDGEVERKIAKNTHRQYAQDGNGVPLRVSEGHS
;
A
#
# COMPACT_ATOMS: atom_id res chain seq x y z
N MET A 1 14.90 4.04 5.16
CA MET A 1 14.78 3.58 3.77
C MET A 1 13.66 4.37 3.15
N GLU A 2 13.89 4.98 1.99
CA GLU A 2 12.85 5.71 1.25
C GLU A 2 11.93 4.73 0.52
N ILE A 3 10.66 5.11 0.25
CA ILE A 3 9.70 4.27 -0.47
C ILE A 3 10.25 3.88 -1.83
N LYS A 4 10.89 4.82 -2.53
CA LYS A 4 11.50 4.59 -3.83
C LYS A 4 12.57 3.48 -3.82
N GLU A 5 13.36 3.40 -2.75
CA GLU A 5 14.38 2.36 -2.62
C GLU A 5 13.74 1.02 -2.26
N ALA A 6 12.78 1.01 -1.33
CA ALA A 6 12.01 -0.18 -0.99
C ALA A 6 11.28 -0.76 -2.21
N GLN A 7 10.74 0.11 -3.07
CA GLN A 7 10.09 -0.23 -4.33
C GLN A 7 11.02 -0.98 -5.29
N ARG A 8 12.22 -0.44 -5.52
CA ARG A 8 13.22 -1.11 -6.38
C ARG A 8 13.69 -2.44 -5.79
N LEU A 9 13.88 -2.50 -4.47
CA LEU A 9 14.34 -3.72 -3.80
C LEU A 9 13.28 -4.83 -3.80
N ALA A 10 12.00 -4.49 -3.58
CA ALA A 10 10.89 -5.43 -3.64
C ALA A 10 10.78 -6.07 -5.04
N TRP A 11 10.88 -5.25 -6.08
CA TRP A 11 10.86 -5.71 -7.47
C TRP A 11 12.08 -6.58 -7.83
N ALA A 12 13.29 -6.15 -7.46
CA ALA A 12 14.51 -6.91 -7.70
C ALA A 12 14.43 -8.30 -7.05
N ASN A 13 13.99 -8.37 -5.78
CA ASN A 13 13.79 -9.65 -5.10
C ASN A 13 12.76 -10.54 -5.82
N LYS A 14 11.67 -9.99 -6.35
CA LYS A 14 10.72 -10.76 -7.16
C LYS A 14 11.37 -11.39 -8.38
N ILE A 15 12.18 -10.63 -9.12
CA ILE A 15 12.93 -11.12 -10.29
C ILE A 15 13.89 -12.23 -9.87
N ASP A 16 14.68 -11.99 -8.82
CA ASP A 16 15.70 -12.92 -8.34
C ASP A 16 15.09 -14.26 -7.86
N LYS A 17 13.87 -14.21 -7.31
CA LYS A 17 13.14 -15.40 -6.86
C LYS A 17 12.34 -16.09 -7.97
N GLY A 18 12.31 -15.54 -9.18
CA GLY A 18 11.53 -16.08 -10.30
C GLY A 18 10.02 -16.02 -10.06
N PHE A 19 9.54 -15.05 -9.26
CA PHE A 19 8.13 -14.85 -9.01
C PHE A 19 7.41 -14.24 -10.21
N ASN A 20 6.09 -14.23 -10.18
CA ASN A 20 5.30 -13.60 -11.23
C ASN A 20 5.64 -12.10 -11.32
N THR A 21 5.90 -11.67 -12.56
CA THR A 21 6.28 -10.30 -12.96
C THR A 21 5.53 -9.87 -14.22
N SER A 22 4.49 -10.62 -14.63
CA SER A 22 3.75 -10.37 -15.88
C SER A 22 2.23 -10.37 -15.74
N ASP A 23 1.67 -11.08 -14.76
CA ASP A 23 0.22 -11.13 -14.52
C ASP A 23 -0.18 -10.14 -13.42
N VAL A 24 -0.63 -8.94 -13.81
CA VAL A 24 -1.07 -7.89 -12.86
C VAL A 24 -2.28 -8.33 -12.02
N PRO A 25 -3.35 -8.92 -12.60
CA PRO A 25 -4.47 -9.45 -11.80
C PRO A 25 -4.04 -10.42 -10.69
N LEU A 26 -3.12 -11.35 -10.99
CA LEU A 26 -2.58 -12.27 -9.99
C LEU A 26 -1.87 -11.52 -8.85
N GLU A 27 -1.06 -10.50 -9.16
CA GLU A 27 -0.39 -9.70 -8.13
C GLU A 27 -1.36 -8.95 -7.21
N PHE A 28 -2.47 -8.43 -7.75
CA PHE A 28 -3.52 -7.85 -6.92
C PHE A 28 -4.19 -8.89 -6.01
N MET A 29 -4.36 -10.14 -6.47
CA MET A 29 -4.89 -11.21 -5.63
C MET A 29 -3.92 -11.60 -4.52
N LEU A 30 -2.61 -11.65 -4.79
CA LEU A 30 -1.60 -11.93 -3.78
C LEU A 30 -1.55 -10.82 -2.72
N LEU A 31 -1.55 -9.54 -3.15
CA LEU A 31 -1.67 -8.41 -2.23
C LEU A 31 -2.91 -8.49 -1.33
N HIS A 32 -4.04 -8.97 -1.86
CA HIS A 32 -5.24 -9.20 -1.05
C HIS A 32 -5.04 -10.29 0.01
N GLY A 33 -4.25 -11.32 -0.30
CA GLY A 33 -3.83 -12.35 0.66
C GLY A 33 -3.08 -11.76 1.85
N GLU A 34 -2.07 -10.94 1.61
CA GLU A 34 -1.28 -10.27 2.65
C GLU A 34 -2.15 -9.38 3.56
N ILE A 35 -3.15 -8.70 2.98
CA ILE A 35 -4.12 -7.92 3.76
C ILE A 35 -4.93 -8.84 4.68
N ALA A 36 -5.30 -10.03 4.23
CA ALA A 36 -6.00 -11.00 5.06
C ALA A 36 -5.11 -11.57 6.17
N GLU A 37 -3.83 -11.78 5.92
CA GLU A 37 -2.86 -12.27 6.91
C GLU A 37 -2.58 -11.21 7.99
N SER A 38 -2.33 -9.95 7.60
CA SER A 38 -2.19 -8.84 8.55
C SER A 38 -3.44 -8.63 9.43
N PHE A 39 -4.64 -8.79 8.86
CA PHE A 39 -5.87 -8.76 9.67
C PHE A 39 -5.95 -9.93 10.65
N GLN A 40 -5.53 -11.13 10.26
CA GLN A 40 -5.49 -12.29 11.15
C GLN A 40 -4.50 -12.08 12.30
N ALA A 41 -3.31 -11.56 12.01
CA ALA A 41 -2.29 -11.23 13.00
C ALA A 41 -2.82 -10.23 14.05
N TRP A 42 -3.44 -9.15 13.59
CA TRP A 42 -4.09 -8.17 14.48
C TRP A 42 -5.20 -8.81 15.32
N ARG A 43 -6.11 -9.56 14.68
CA ARG A 43 -7.27 -10.15 15.35
C ARG A 43 -6.87 -11.16 16.43
N ARG A 44 -5.77 -11.88 16.22
CA ARG A 44 -5.26 -12.90 17.14
C ARG A 44 -4.22 -12.36 18.13
N VAL A 45 -3.89 -11.06 18.07
CA VAL A 45 -2.86 -10.41 18.90
C VAL A 45 -1.51 -11.14 18.78
N GLN A 46 -1.16 -11.54 17.56
CA GLN A 46 0.10 -12.21 17.29
C GLN A 46 1.26 -11.20 17.27
N PRO A 47 2.49 -11.63 17.62
CA PRO A 47 3.66 -10.77 17.60
C PRO A 47 4.13 -10.39 16.17
N ASP A 48 3.59 -11.06 15.15
CA ASP A 48 3.98 -10.95 13.73
C ASP A 48 3.27 -9.82 12.96
N LEU A 49 2.35 -9.06 13.57
CA LEU A 49 1.62 -7.99 12.87
C LEU A 49 2.53 -7.01 12.12
N GLY A 50 3.72 -6.70 12.67
CA GLY A 50 4.68 -5.83 12.01
C GLY A 50 5.29 -6.43 10.74
N GLU A 51 5.48 -7.74 10.71
CA GLU A 51 5.97 -8.50 9.55
C GLU A 51 4.91 -8.56 8.47
N GLU A 52 3.68 -8.93 8.84
CA GLU A 52 2.55 -9.00 7.90
C GLU A 52 2.21 -7.64 7.24
N LEU A 53 2.31 -6.54 8.00
CA LEU A 53 2.17 -5.19 7.43
C LEU A 53 3.32 -4.84 6.48
N ALA A 54 4.52 -5.37 6.72
CA ALA A 54 5.64 -5.20 5.82
C ALA A 54 5.43 -6.00 4.53
N ASP A 55 4.85 -7.20 4.59
CA ASP A 55 4.52 -7.99 3.40
C ASP A 55 3.48 -7.30 2.52
N VAL A 56 2.42 -6.72 3.13
CA VAL A 56 1.48 -5.85 2.41
C VAL A 56 2.20 -4.70 1.69
N ALA A 57 3.14 -4.04 2.37
CA ALA A 57 3.91 -2.95 1.78
C ALA A 57 4.79 -3.43 0.62
N LEU A 58 5.52 -4.55 0.78
CA LEU A 58 6.41 -5.09 -0.25
C LEU A 58 5.65 -5.53 -1.50
N TYR A 59 4.46 -6.13 -1.35
CA TYR A 59 3.60 -6.45 -2.51
C TYR A 59 3.09 -5.18 -3.19
N LEU A 60 2.64 -4.17 -2.45
CA LEU A 60 2.22 -2.89 -3.03
C LEU A 60 3.36 -2.22 -3.79
N PHE A 61 4.56 -2.23 -3.22
CA PHE A 61 5.78 -1.69 -3.80
C PHE A 61 6.16 -2.39 -5.11
N ALA A 62 6.19 -3.72 -5.10
CA ALA A 62 6.46 -4.49 -6.30
C ALA A 62 5.40 -4.26 -7.39
N LEU A 63 4.12 -4.15 -7.00
CA LEU A 63 3.03 -3.87 -7.92
C LEU A 63 3.13 -2.46 -8.52
N ALA A 64 3.58 -1.46 -7.76
CA ALA A 64 3.85 -0.13 -8.27
C ALA A 64 4.98 -0.14 -9.32
N GLU A 65 6.11 -0.80 -9.03
CA GLU A 65 7.22 -0.92 -9.99
C GLU A 65 6.78 -1.66 -11.26
N MET A 66 6.02 -2.76 -11.11
CA MET A 66 5.47 -3.54 -12.23
C MET A 66 4.61 -2.70 -13.18
N ASN A 67 3.91 -1.70 -12.64
CA ASN A 67 3.04 -0.80 -13.42
C ASN A 67 3.73 0.53 -13.79
N GLY A 68 5.04 0.67 -13.54
CA GLY A 68 5.80 1.89 -13.85
C GLY A 68 5.37 3.11 -13.05
N VAL A 69 4.81 2.91 -11.85
CA VAL A 69 4.33 3.96 -10.96
C VAL A 69 5.43 4.37 -9.99
N ASP A 70 5.75 5.66 -9.93
CA ASP A 70 6.58 6.24 -8.87
C ASP A 70 5.75 6.43 -7.60
N LEU A 71 5.72 5.40 -6.73
CA LEU A 71 4.85 5.39 -5.56
C LEU A 71 5.23 6.46 -4.54
N ASP A 72 6.53 6.73 -4.39
CA ASP A 72 7.06 7.75 -3.49
C ASP A 72 6.47 9.13 -3.82
N GLY A 73 6.58 9.53 -5.10
CA GLY A 73 5.98 10.77 -5.58
C GLY A 73 4.44 10.79 -5.51
N GLU A 74 3.76 9.65 -5.73
CA GLU A 74 2.30 9.56 -5.56
C GLU A 74 1.89 9.75 -4.09
N VAL A 75 2.64 9.20 -3.14
CA VAL A 75 2.42 9.37 -1.70
C VAL A 75 2.63 10.82 -1.31
N GLU A 76 3.70 11.47 -1.75
CA GLU A 76 3.94 12.91 -1.52
C GLU A 76 2.78 13.77 -2.02
N ARG A 77 2.38 13.57 -3.29
CA ARG A 77 1.23 14.27 -3.90
C ARG A 77 -0.06 14.05 -3.10
N LYS A 78 -0.29 12.81 -2.66
CA LYS A 78 -1.48 12.44 -1.90
C LYS A 78 -1.50 13.07 -0.52
N ILE A 79 -0.37 13.11 0.18
CA ILE A 79 -0.23 13.77 1.47
C ILE A 79 -0.54 15.25 1.32
N ALA A 80 0.12 15.94 0.38
CA ALA A 80 -0.12 17.37 0.12
C ALA A 80 -1.61 17.64 -0.18
N LYS A 81 -2.23 16.83 -1.05
CA LYS A 81 -3.66 16.95 -1.34
C LYS A 81 -4.54 16.72 -0.10
N ASN A 82 -4.18 15.76 0.76
CA ASN A 82 -4.95 15.43 1.95
C ASN A 82 -4.85 16.49 3.04
N THR A 83 -3.74 17.22 3.14
CA THR A 83 -3.57 18.33 4.10
C THR A 83 -4.62 19.43 3.90
N HIS A 84 -5.10 19.62 2.68
CA HIS A 84 -6.11 20.62 2.34
C HIS A 84 -7.56 20.08 2.34
N ARG A 85 -7.77 18.80 2.67
CA ARG A 85 -9.10 18.19 2.68
C ARG A 85 -9.80 18.38 4.01
N GLN A 86 -11.07 18.76 3.94
CA GLN A 86 -11.98 18.72 5.08
C GLN A 86 -12.83 17.45 4.99
N TYR A 87 -12.84 16.70 6.09
CA TYR A 87 -13.65 15.50 6.25
C TYR A 87 -14.73 15.75 7.29
N ALA A 88 -15.96 15.35 6.99
CA ALA A 88 -17.00 15.14 7.97
C ALA A 88 -17.08 13.62 8.21
N GLN A 89 -17.38 13.20 9.43
CA GLN A 89 -17.72 11.80 9.68
C GLN A 89 -19.21 11.60 9.47
N ASP A 90 -19.60 10.52 8.79
CA ASP A 90 -20.99 10.07 8.87
C ASP A 90 -21.30 9.48 10.25
N GLY A 91 -22.57 9.14 10.51
CA GLY A 91 -22.99 8.53 11.77
C GLY A 91 -22.34 7.18 12.10
N ASN A 92 -21.58 6.59 11.17
CA ASN A 92 -20.87 5.32 11.31
C ASN A 92 -19.34 5.50 11.33
N GLY A 93 -18.84 6.74 11.35
CA GLY A 93 -17.41 7.04 11.40
C GLY A 93 -16.68 6.95 10.05
N VAL A 94 -17.39 6.74 8.94
CA VAL A 94 -16.79 6.77 7.60
C VAL A 94 -16.49 8.23 7.24
N PRO A 95 -15.25 8.56 6.86
CA PRO A 95 -14.91 9.92 6.46
C PRO A 95 -15.56 10.26 5.11
N LEU A 96 -16.50 11.20 5.13
CA LEU A 96 -17.10 11.83 3.96
C LEU A 96 -16.32 13.10 3.60
N ARG A 97 -15.87 13.20 2.35
CA ARG A 97 -15.21 14.41 1.84
C ARG A 97 -16.27 15.50 1.62
N VAL A 98 -16.18 16.60 2.37
CA VAL A 98 -17.16 17.71 2.32
C VAL A 98 -16.71 18.88 1.43
N SER A 99 -15.40 19.11 1.26
CA SER A 99 -14.89 20.12 0.31
C SER A 99 -13.41 19.89 -0.03
N GLU A 100 -12.95 20.44 -1.17
CA GLU A 100 -11.53 20.70 -1.41
C GLU A 100 -11.25 22.14 -0.95
N GLY A 101 -10.47 22.30 0.13
CA GLY A 101 -10.01 23.63 0.54
C GLY A 101 -9.15 24.20 -0.59
N HIS A 102 -9.62 25.27 -1.22
CA HIS A 102 -8.81 25.98 -2.20
C HIS A 102 -7.78 26.79 -1.41
N SER A 103 -6.50 26.53 -1.68
CA SER A 103 -5.36 27.36 -1.28
C SER A 103 -5.35 28.67 -2.05
#